data_AF-A0A416GBJ5-F1
#
_entry.id   AF-A0A416GBJ5-F1
#
_cell.length_a   1.000
_cell.length_b   1.000
_cell.length_c   1.000
_cell.angle_alpha   90.00
_cell.angle_beta   90.00
_cell.angle_gamma   90.00
#
_symmetry.space_group_name_H-M   'P 1'
#
loop_
_entity.id
_entity.type
_entity.pdbx_description
1 polymer ?
#
loop_
_entity_poly.entity_id
_entity_poly.type
_entity_poly.pdbx_seq_one_letter_code
_entity_poly.pdbx_strand_id
1 'polypeptide(L)' 'MVAPAIEQSTREERLDFVLSSWKCLHNCELCGKCYVLKGKDPETLYADYIEGRRSYIDITLEIRNRNY' A
#
# COMPACT_ATOMS: atom_id res chain seq x y z
N MET A 1 11.85 -0.59 -5.13
CA MET A 1 11.35 0.74 -4.69
C MET A 1 11.17 0.65 -3.19
N VAL A 2 11.71 1.58 -2.41
CA VAL A 2 11.55 1.59 -0.95
C VAL A 2 10.39 2.52 -0.62
N ALA A 3 9.52 2.11 0.31
CA ALA A 3 8.42 2.96 0.74
C ALA A 3 8.96 4.24 1.42
N PRO A 4 8.52 5.44 1.01
CA PRO A 4 8.93 6.69 1.64
C PRO A 4 8.66 6.68 3.15
N ALA A 5 9.63 7.14 3.94
CA ALA A 5 9.50 7.21 5.39
C ALA A 5 8.54 8.34 5.78
N ILE A 6 7.64 8.10 6.75
CA ILE A 6 6.58 9.05 7.11
C ILE A 6 7.11 10.39 7.64
N GLU A 7 8.33 10.42 8.18
CA GLU A 7 9.00 11.61 8.72
C GLU A 7 9.69 12.45 7.65
N GLN A 8 10.00 11.86 6.48
CA GLN A 8 10.81 12.47 5.43
C GLN A 8 10.08 12.61 4.10
N SER A 9 8.78 12.29 4.06
CA SER A 9 7.96 12.33 2.85
C SER A 9 6.66 13.07 3.08
N THR A 10 6.14 13.66 2.01
CA THR A 10 4.84 14.31 2.02
C THR A 10 3.71 13.30 1.84
N ARG A 11 2.50 13.73 2.21
CA ARG A 11 1.27 12.96 1.93
C ARG A 11 1.15 12.57 0.46
N GLU A 12 1.49 13.49 -0.44
CA GLU A 12 1.38 13.30 -1.89
C GLU A 12 2.38 12.26 -2.41
N GLU A 13 3.63 12.30 -1.93
CA GLU A 13 4.64 11.30 -2.26
C GLU A 13 4.24 9.89 -1.79
N ARG A 14 3.66 9.79 -0.59
CA ARG A 14 3.16 8.52 -0.05
C ARG A 14 1.96 8.00 -0.84
N LEU A 15 1.06 8.89 -1.25
CA LEU A 15 -0.10 8.54 -2.08
C LEU A 15 0.34 8.03 -3.45
N ASP A 16 1.23 8.75 -4.14
CA ASP A 16 1.76 8.34 -5.44
C ASP A 16 2.48 6.99 -5.34
N PHE A 17 3.29 6.80 -4.28
CA PHE A 17 3.95 5.53 -4.02
C PHE A 17 2.96 4.38 -3.86
N VAL A 18 1.88 4.56 -3.09
CA VAL A 18 0.83 3.55 -2.89
C VAL A 18 0.14 3.22 -4.22
N LEU A 19 -0.27 4.24 -4.97
CA LEU A 19 -0.95 4.06 -6.26
C LEU A 19 -0.06 3.36 -7.29
N SER A 20 1.21 3.74 -7.36
CA SER A 20 2.21 3.12 -8.24
C SER A 20 2.50 1.67 -7.85
N SER A 21 2.67 1.41 -6.54
CA SER A 21 2.92 0.06 -6.01
C SER A 21 1.77 -0.90 -6.24
N TRP A 22 0.52 -0.41 -6.21
CA TRP A 22 -0.68 -1.20 -6.44
C TRP A 22 -1.28 -1.00 -7.84
N LYS A 23 -0.48 -0.54 -8.81
CA LYS A 23 -0.90 -0.49 -10.21
C LYS A 23 -1.11 -1.92 -10.73
N CYS A 24 -2.24 -2.18 -11.36
CA CYS A 24 -2.46 -3.47 -11.99
C CYS A 24 -1.51 -3.60 -13.19
N LEU A 25 -0.67 -4.63 -13.19
CA LEU A 25 0.24 -4.93 -14.30
C LEU A 25 -0.37 -5.92 -15.30
N HIS A 26 -1.62 -6.33 -15.11
CA HIS A 26 -2.29 -7.41 -15.86
C HIS A 26 -1.55 -8.76 -15.85
N ASN A 27 -0.53 -8.89 -14.99
CA ASN A 27 0.17 -10.12 -14.68
C ASN A 27 0.05 -10.37 -13.17
N CYS A 28 -0.86 -11.26 -12.80
CA CYS A 28 -1.22 -11.51 -11.40
C CYS A 28 -0.06 -12.11 -10.59
N GLU A 29 0.79 -12.91 -11.22
CA GLU A 29 1.97 -13.50 -10.57
C GLU A 29 3.00 -12.45 -10.18
N LEU A 30 3.11 -11.38 -10.98
CA LEU A 30 4.06 -10.29 -10.72
C LEU A 30 3.47 -9.19 -9.82
N CYS A 31 2.19 -8.86 -9.96
CA CYS A 31 1.63 -7.70 -9.24
C CYS A 31 0.98 -8.07 -7.89
N GLY A 32 0.43 -9.27 -7.72
CA GLY A 32 -0.21 -9.72 -6.48
C GLY A 32 -1.39 -8.87 -5.96
N LYS A 33 -1.78 -7.80 -6.68
CA LYS A 33 -2.74 -6.79 -6.24
C LYS A 33 -4.06 -7.41 -5.77
N CYS A 34 -4.68 -8.23 -6.63
CA CYS A 34 -5.98 -8.80 -6.34
C CYS A 34 -5.95 -9.74 -5.12
N TYR A 35 -4.86 -10.49 -4.95
CA TYR A 35 -4.68 -11.42 -3.84
C TYR A 35 -4.50 -10.67 -2.51
N VAL A 36 -3.71 -9.60 -2.50
CA VAL A 36 -3.42 -8.84 -1.27
C VAL A 36 -4.57 -7.89 -0.91
N LEU A 37 -5.08 -7.12 -1.88
CA LEU A 37 -6.10 -6.11 -1.61
C LEU A 37 -7.52 -6.66 -1.51
N LYS A 38 -7.78 -7.89 -2.02
CA LYS A 38 -9.09 -8.57 -1.98
C LYS A 38 -10.26 -7.66 -2.42
N GLY A 39 -10.06 -6.86 -3.47
CA GLY A 39 -11.08 -5.97 -4.02
C GLY A 39 -11.23 -4.62 -3.32
N LYS A 40 -10.39 -4.29 -2.34
CA LYS A 40 -10.37 -2.98 -1.69
C LYS A 40 -9.40 -2.02 -2.36
N ASP A 41 -9.71 -0.73 -2.28
CA ASP A 41 -8.84 0.31 -2.80
C ASP A 41 -7.56 0.45 -1.95
N PRO A 42 -6.38 0.56 -2.60
CA PRO A 42 -5.12 0.71 -1.90
C PRO A 42 -5.07 2.02 -1.10
N GLU A 43 -5.71 3.08 -1.57
CA GLU A 43 -5.81 4.37 -0.84
C GLU A 43 -6.52 4.22 0.50
N THR A 44 -7.59 3.41 0.55
CA THR A 44 -8.33 3.15 1.79
C THR A 44 -7.53 2.26 2.73
N LEU A 45 -6.89 1.22 2.19
CA LEU A 45 -6.09 0.28 2.99
C LEU A 45 -4.84 0.93 3.57
N TYR A 46 -4.19 1.82 2.83
CA TYR A 46 -2.98 2.53 3.22
C TYR A 46 -3.23 3.95 3.73
N ALA A 47 -4.47 4.29 4.09
CA ALA A 47 -4.83 5.63 4.58
C ALA A 47 -3.95 6.07 5.77
N ASP A 48 -3.70 5.18 6.73
CA ASP A 48 -2.82 5.50 7.87
C ASP A 48 -1.38 5.80 7.46
N TYR A 49 -0.88 5.20 6.38
CA TYR A 49 0.45 5.49 5.86
C TYR A 49 0.44 6.81 5.09
N ILE A 50 -0.56 7.03 4.25
CA ILE A 50 -0.73 8.28 3.48
C ILE A 50 -0.84 9.48 4.42
N GLU A 51 -1.54 9.33 5.55
CA GLU A 51 -1.68 10.36 6.59
C GLU A 51 -0.46 10.44 7.54
N GLY A 52 0.50 9.51 7.45
CA GLY A 52 1.74 9.54 8.24
C GLY A 52 1.59 9.07 9.68
N ARG A 53 0.59 8.22 9.94
CA ARG A 53 0.32 7.63 11.27
C ARG A 53 1.09 6.33 11.50
N ARG A 54 1.32 5.55 10.45
CA ARG A 54 1.95 4.21 10.50
C ARG A 54 2.86 3.98 9.30
N SER A 55 3.82 3.06 9.44
CA SER A 55 4.69 2.68 8.32
C SER A 55 3.97 1.81 7.28
N TYR A 56 4.44 1.87 6.03
CA TYR A 56 3.90 1.04 4.94
C TYR A 56 3.98 -0.46 5.23
N ILE A 57 5.05 -0.91 5.89
CA ILE A 57 5.28 -2.32 6.20
C ILE A 57 4.30 -2.81 7.26
N ASP A 58 4.04 -2.03 8.31
CA ASP A 58 3.08 -2.39 9.35
C ASP A 58 1.68 -2.62 8.77
N ILE A 59 1.23 -1.73 7.89
CA ILE A 59 -0.07 -1.87 7.22
C ILE A 59 -0.06 -3.10 6.30
N THR A 60 1.02 -3.31 5.53
CA THR A 60 1.12 -4.46 4.62
C THR A 60 1.08 -5.79 5.36
N LEU A 61 1.76 -5.89 6.50
CA LEU A 61 1.74 -7.08 7.36
C LEU A 61 0.35 -7.30 7.95
N GLU A 62 -0.33 -6.23 8.38
CA GLU A 62 -1.70 -6.32 8.87
C GLU A 62 -2.67 -6.81 7.80
N ILE A 63 -2.58 -6.28 6.57
CA ILE A 63 -3.42 -6.72 5.44
C ILE A 63 -3.20 -8.21 5.16
N ARG A 64 -1.95 -8.68 5.17
CA ARG A 64 -1.61 -10.09 4.94
C ARG A 64 -2.11 -11.00 6.07
N ASN A 65 -2.05 -10.56 7.31
CA ASN A 65 -2.48 -11.33 8.48
C ASN A 65 -4.00 -11.33 8.68
N ARG A 66 -4.75 -10.45 7.99
CA ARG A 66 -6.21 -10.50 7.95
C ARG A 66 -6.67 -11.71 7.14
N ASN A 67 -6.78 -12.84 7.81
CA ASN A 67 -7.53 -14.02 7.37
C ASN A 67 -9.04 -13.70 7.38
N TYR A 68 -9.51 -12.96 6.37
CA TYR A 68 -10.90 -13.05 5.92
C TYR A 68 -11.03 -14.24 4.98
#